data_AF-A0A841BKX4-F1
#
_entry.id   AF-A0A841BKX4-F1
#
_cell.length_a   1.000
_cell.length_b   1.000
_cell.length_c   1.000
_cell.angle_alpha   90.00
_cell.angle_beta   90.00
_cell.angle_gamma   90.00
#
_symmetry.space_group_name_H-M   'P 1'
#
loop_
_entity.id
_entity.type
_entity.pdbx_description
1 polymer ?
#
loop_
_entity_poly.entity_id
_entity_poly.type
_entity_poly.pdbx_seq_one_letter_code
_entity_poly.pdbx_strand_id
1 'polypeptide(L)'
;MTGTRAPLARRAPVAKIGAVLILSIAVLTSRDPLALGLVIGVSLLLSPFFGIAPWTLLRRAWPALLGAATVIFSLALFAADRSGDVLLHVGPLLITTTVLDNAVSLALRLIAVALPSVLVFSTTDPTDLADSLMQHAKAPPRFAIGALAAFRLVGLFSDEWRLIAMARRARGIDAGLNPIARLRTFASTAFTLLVSAIRRGTRLATAMDARGFDAGLPRSVARPMPFSRSDWLFLAAGTVLAAAVALITHR
;
A
#
# COMPACT_ATOMS: atom_id res chain seq x y z
N MET A 1 19.61 2.16 -3.20
CA MET A 1 19.55 1.18 -4.31
C MET A 1 20.15 -0.15 -3.86
N THR A 2 19.56 -0.79 -2.85
CA THR A 2 19.87 -2.19 -2.51
C THR A 2 18.85 -3.04 -3.23
N GLY A 3 19.18 -3.47 -4.45
CA GLY A 3 18.38 -4.44 -5.17
C GLY A 3 18.25 -5.69 -4.30
N THR A 4 17.05 -5.94 -3.78
CA THR A 4 16.77 -7.10 -2.95
C THR A 4 17.09 -8.35 -3.76
N ARG A 5 18.12 -9.10 -3.35
CA ARG A 5 18.52 -10.39 -3.94
C ARG A 5 17.47 -11.50 -3.74
N ALA A 6 16.25 -11.14 -3.37
CA ALA A 6 15.22 -12.05 -2.94
C ALA A 6 14.41 -12.57 -4.15
N PRO A 7 14.23 -13.89 -4.30
CA PRO A 7 13.67 -14.50 -5.51
C PRO A 7 12.21 -14.11 -5.76
N LEU A 8 11.41 -13.88 -4.71
CA LEU A 8 10.00 -13.47 -4.86
C LEU A 8 9.85 -11.97 -5.10
N ALA A 9 10.84 -11.15 -4.73
CA ALA A 9 10.80 -9.70 -4.97
C ALA A 9 10.91 -9.36 -6.47
N ARG A 10 11.46 -10.24 -7.30
CA ARG A 10 11.60 -10.05 -8.76
C ARG A 10 10.36 -10.44 -9.58
N ARG A 11 9.32 -10.98 -8.94
CA ARG A 11 8.09 -11.44 -9.59
C ARG A 11 7.29 -10.29 -10.18
N ALA A 12 6.48 -10.59 -11.20
CA ALA A 12 5.64 -9.60 -11.86
C ALA A 12 4.72 -8.88 -10.85
N PRO A 13 4.76 -7.53 -10.76
CA PRO A 13 3.93 -6.75 -9.85
C PRO A 13 2.44 -7.04 -9.96
N VAL A 14 1.91 -7.23 -11.18
CA VAL A 14 0.50 -7.59 -11.38
C VAL A 14 0.17 -8.95 -10.76
N ALA A 15 1.07 -9.94 -10.81
CA ALA A 15 0.85 -11.23 -10.16
C ALA A 15 0.81 -11.09 -8.63
N LYS A 16 1.71 -10.28 -8.06
CA LYS A 16 1.76 -10.02 -6.62
C LYS A 16 0.49 -9.32 -6.13
N ILE A 17 0.07 -8.26 -6.83
CA ILE A 17 -1.13 -7.50 -6.49
C ILE A 17 -2.37 -8.34 -6.69
N GLY A 18 -2.47 -9.10 -7.78
CA GLY A 18 -3.59 -10.02 -8.02
C GLY A 18 -3.73 -11.04 -6.89
N ALA A 19 -2.62 -11.68 -6.47
CA ALA A 19 -2.62 -12.63 -5.38
C ALA A 19 -3.08 -11.99 -4.05
N VAL A 20 -2.57 -10.79 -3.72
CA VAL A 20 -2.98 -10.07 -2.50
C VAL A 20 -4.43 -9.64 -2.56
N LEU A 21 -4.92 -9.22 -3.72
CA LEU A 21 -6.30 -8.78 -3.89
C LEU A 21 -7.28 -9.94 -3.71
N ILE A 22 -7.00 -11.09 -4.32
CA ILE A 22 -7.79 -12.32 -4.14
C ILE A 22 -7.78 -12.77 -2.68
N LEU A 23 -6.60 -12.78 -2.05
CA LEU A 23 -6.45 -13.14 -0.64
C LEU A 23 -7.21 -12.17 0.29
N SER A 24 -7.15 -10.86 0.00
CA SER A 24 -7.83 -9.84 0.79
C SER A 24 -9.35 -10.00 0.73
N ILE A 25 -9.90 -10.34 -0.43
CA ILE A 25 -11.34 -10.62 -0.57
C ILE A 25 -11.74 -11.82 0.31
N ALA A 26 -10.98 -12.92 0.27
CA ALA A 26 -11.25 -14.10 1.11
C ALA A 26 -11.16 -13.78 2.61
N VAL A 27 -10.15 -13.02 3.03
CA VAL A 27 -9.98 -12.57 4.42
C VAL A 27 -11.13 -11.68 4.89
N LEU A 28 -11.65 -10.79 4.02
CA LEU A 28 -12.77 -9.92 4.36
C LEU A 28 -14.06 -10.70 4.69
N THR A 29 -14.26 -11.84 4.04
CA THR A 29 -15.39 -12.73 4.30
C THR A 29 -15.21 -13.60 5.55
N SER A 30 -13.98 -13.76 6.05
CA SER A 30 -13.65 -14.69 7.13
C SER A 30 -13.75 -14.05 8.52
N ARG A 31 -14.45 -14.71 9.45
CA ARG A 31 -14.50 -14.36 10.88
C ARG A 31 -13.66 -15.31 11.75
N ASP A 32 -13.25 -16.46 11.23
CA ASP A 32 -12.55 -17.49 12.02
C ASP A 32 -11.11 -17.03 12.37
N PRO A 33 -10.76 -16.93 13.67
CA PRO A 33 -9.40 -16.60 14.10
C PRO A 33 -8.33 -17.53 13.53
N LEU A 34 -8.63 -18.81 13.29
CA LEU A 34 -7.68 -19.78 12.70
C LEU A 34 -7.35 -19.42 11.25
N ALA A 35 -8.36 -19.08 10.46
CA ALA A 35 -8.18 -18.68 9.06
C ALA A 35 -7.36 -17.38 8.96
N LEU A 36 -7.63 -16.41 9.84
CA LEU A 36 -6.89 -15.14 9.91
C LEU A 36 -5.45 -15.36 10.40
N GLY A 37 -5.27 -16.21 11.40
CA GLY A 37 -3.96 -16.62 11.91
C GLY A 37 -3.10 -17.32 10.86
N LEU A 38 -3.69 -18.18 10.02
CA LEU A 38 -3.02 -18.82 8.91
C LEU A 38 -2.45 -17.79 7.93
N VAL A 39 -3.23 -16.79 7.54
CA VAL A 39 -2.78 -15.73 6.62
C VAL A 39 -1.64 -14.91 7.20
N ILE A 40 -1.74 -14.55 8.48
CA ILE A 40 -0.68 -13.84 9.20
C ILE A 40 0.59 -14.69 9.26
N GLY A 41 0.47 -15.97 9.64
CA GLY A 41 1.58 -16.92 9.72
C GLY A 41 2.27 -17.11 8.37
N VAL A 42 1.52 -17.36 7.30
CA VAL A 42 2.06 -17.50 5.95
C VAL A 42 2.73 -16.19 5.48
N SER A 43 2.16 -15.03 5.79
CA SER A 43 2.77 -13.73 5.45
C SER A 43 4.11 -13.52 6.15
N LEU A 44 4.22 -13.91 7.43
CA LEU A 44 5.46 -13.85 8.19
C LEU A 44 6.50 -14.85 7.68
N LEU A 45 6.08 -16.07 7.34
CA LEU A 45 6.95 -17.11 6.76
C LEU A 45 7.47 -16.74 5.37
N LEU A 46 6.65 -16.08 4.55
CA LEU A 46 7.05 -15.62 3.22
C LEU A 46 7.95 -14.38 3.26
N SER A 47 7.90 -13.57 4.32
CA SER A 47 8.67 -12.33 4.43
C SER A 47 10.17 -12.44 4.12
N PRO A 48 10.95 -13.45 4.61
CA PRO A 48 12.36 -13.59 4.24
C PRO A 48 12.57 -13.87 2.74
N PHE A 49 11.64 -14.54 2.07
CA PHE A 49 11.72 -14.81 0.62
C PHE A 49 11.48 -13.56 -0.24
N PHE A 50 10.91 -12.51 0.36
CA PHE A 50 10.81 -11.16 -0.20
C PHE A 50 12.00 -10.27 0.16
N GLY A 51 12.94 -10.76 0.98
CA GLY A 51 14.14 -10.03 1.39
C GLY A 51 13.88 -9.03 2.53
N ILE A 52 12.78 -9.20 3.26
CA ILE A 52 12.39 -8.36 4.39
C ILE A 52 12.34 -9.25 5.64
N ALA A 53 13.05 -8.88 6.70
CA ALA A 53 12.96 -9.61 7.96
C ALA A 53 11.53 -9.51 8.54
N PRO A 54 10.97 -10.57 9.15
CA PRO A 54 9.63 -10.55 9.75
C PRO A 54 9.44 -9.39 10.73
N TRP A 55 10.47 -9.07 11.51
CA TRP A 55 10.45 -7.95 12.43
C TRP A 55 10.37 -6.58 11.73
N THR A 56 11.03 -6.43 10.59
CA THR A 56 10.93 -5.22 9.76
C THR A 56 9.55 -5.08 9.14
N LEU A 57 8.92 -6.19 8.75
CA LEU A 57 7.53 -6.19 8.27
C LEU A 57 6.59 -5.71 9.38
N LEU A 58 6.73 -6.25 10.59
CA LEU A 58 5.90 -5.87 11.73
C LEU A 58 6.07 -4.38 12.10
N ARG A 59 7.31 -3.87 12.06
CA ARG A 59 7.59 -2.44 12.23
C ARG A 59 6.99 -1.57 11.12
N ARG A 60 6.97 -2.04 9.87
CA ARG A 60 6.31 -1.33 8.76
C ARG A 60 4.79 -1.38 8.86
N ALA A 61 4.25 -2.44 9.45
CA ALA A 61 2.84 -2.63 9.73
C ALA A 61 2.37 -1.94 11.03
N TRP A 62 3.19 -1.09 11.66
CA TRP A 62 2.80 -0.35 12.87
C TRP A 62 1.47 0.41 12.76
N PRO A 63 1.09 1.03 11.62
CA PRO A 63 -0.20 1.73 11.52
C PRO A 63 -1.37 0.74 11.57
N ALA A 64 -1.18 -0.47 11.04
CA ALA A 64 -2.18 -1.53 11.09
C ALA A 64 -2.30 -2.11 12.50
N LEU A 65 -1.19 -2.25 13.23
CA LEU A 65 -1.21 -2.64 14.65
C LEU A 65 -1.91 -1.60 15.51
N LEU A 66 -1.64 -0.31 15.26
CA LEU A 66 -2.35 0.78 15.91
C LEU A 66 -3.85 0.75 15.57
N GLY A 67 -4.19 0.53 14.30
CA GLY A 67 -5.58 0.34 13.86
C GLY A 67 -6.28 -0.82 14.57
N ALA A 68 -5.62 -1.98 14.65
CA ALA A 68 -6.12 -3.15 15.37
C ALA A 68 -6.35 -2.85 16.87
N ALA A 69 -5.41 -2.16 17.52
CA ALA A 69 -5.55 -1.73 18.91
C ALA A 69 -6.72 -0.75 19.09
N THR A 70 -6.89 0.21 18.18
CA THR A 70 -8.04 1.13 18.21
C THR A 70 -9.36 0.41 18.04
N VAL A 71 -9.43 -0.60 17.16
CA VAL A 71 -10.64 -1.42 16.99
C VAL A 71 -10.99 -2.18 18.26
N ILE A 72 -10.01 -2.84 18.89
CA ILE A 72 -10.24 -3.56 20.14
C ILE A 72 -10.76 -2.61 21.21
N PHE A 73 -10.11 -1.45 21.35
CA PHE A 73 -10.52 -0.43 22.31
C PHE A 73 -11.91 0.13 22.03
N SER A 74 -12.23 0.43 20.78
CA SER A 74 -13.54 0.93 20.37
C SER A 74 -14.65 -0.08 20.64
N LEU A 75 -14.46 -1.37 20.32
CA LEU A 75 -15.48 -2.39 20.60
C LEU A 75 -15.62 -2.65 22.10
N ALA A 76 -14.52 -2.64 22.86
CA ALA A 76 -14.57 -2.80 24.31
C ALA A 76 -15.39 -1.68 25.02
N LEU A 77 -15.43 -0.47 24.46
CA LEU A 77 -16.19 0.65 25.02
C LEU A 77 -17.61 0.79 24.43
N PHE A 78 -17.76 0.59 23.12
CA PHE A 78 -18.95 0.98 22.36
C PHE A 78 -19.71 -0.18 21.72
N ALA A 79 -19.37 -1.44 22.01
CA ALA A 79 -20.14 -2.56 21.47
C ALA A 79 -21.61 -2.48 21.89
N ALA A 80 -22.48 -2.46 20.88
CA ALA A 80 -23.94 -2.40 21.02
C ALA A 80 -24.53 -3.75 21.44
N ASP A 81 -23.92 -4.85 20.99
CA ASP A 81 -24.26 -6.20 21.42
C ASP A 81 -23.30 -6.62 22.54
N ARG A 82 -23.86 -6.82 23.74
CA ARG A 82 -23.14 -7.25 24.95
C ARG A 82 -23.74 -8.54 25.48
N SER A 83 -24.13 -9.44 24.59
CA SER A 83 -24.62 -10.77 24.93
C SER A 83 -23.48 -11.67 25.44
N GLY A 84 -23.83 -12.72 26.21
CA GLY A 84 -22.86 -13.69 26.74
C GLY A 84 -22.29 -13.35 28.12
N ASP A 85 -21.37 -14.20 28.59
CA ASP A 85 -20.80 -14.10 29.94
C ASP A 85 -19.91 -12.87 30.08
N VAL A 86 -20.07 -12.19 31.22
CA VAL A 86 -19.25 -11.03 31.60
C VAL A 86 -17.91 -11.52 32.10
N LEU A 87 -16.84 -11.29 31.33
CA LEU A 87 -15.48 -11.66 31.73
C LEU A 87 -14.85 -10.61 32.64
N LEU A 88 -15.04 -9.33 32.31
CA LEU A 88 -14.47 -8.21 33.03
C LEU A 88 -15.47 -7.06 33.08
N HIS A 89 -15.71 -6.57 34.29
CA HIS A 89 -16.55 -5.41 34.54
C HIS A 89 -15.75 -4.42 35.38
N VAL A 90 -15.26 -3.36 34.74
CA VAL A 90 -14.49 -2.29 35.40
C VAL A 90 -15.03 -0.95 34.93
N GLY A 91 -16.02 -0.40 35.66
CA GLY A 91 -16.65 0.87 35.34
C GLY A 91 -17.41 0.83 33.99
N PRO A 92 -17.18 1.77 33.04
CA PRO A 92 -17.85 1.74 31.73
C PRO A 92 -17.34 0.62 30.80
N LEU A 93 -16.25 -0.06 31.16
CA LEU A 93 -15.70 -1.20 30.43
C LEU A 93 -16.41 -2.48 30.88
N LEU A 94 -17.31 -2.96 30.03
CA LEU A 94 -17.96 -4.26 30.18
C LEU A 94 -17.55 -5.12 28.99
N ILE A 95 -16.66 -6.08 29.25
CA ILE A 95 -16.15 -7.00 28.23
C ILE A 95 -16.89 -8.32 28.39
N THR A 96 -17.77 -8.61 27.44
CA THR A 96 -18.40 -9.93 27.30
C THR A 96 -17.61 -10.82 26.36
N THR A 97 -17.90 -12.13 26.41
CA THR A 97 -17.32 -13.12 25.49
C THR A 97 -17.51 -12.74 24.03
N THR A 98 -18.70 -12.27 23.67
CA THR A 98 -19.05 -11.85 22.30
C THR A 98 -18.31 -10.59 21.86
N VAL A 99 -18.14 -9.60 22.75
CA VAL A 99 -17.39 -8.38 22.47
C VAL A 99 -15.93 -8.71 22.22
N LEU A 100 -15.35 -9.58 23.06
CA LEU A 100 -13.96 -10.00 22.93
C LEU A 100 -13.72 -10.77 21.62
N ASP A 101 -14.59 -11.74 21.30
CA ASP A 101 -14.47 -12.54 20.07
C ASP A 101 -14.59 -11.68 18.80
N ASN A 102 -15.56 -10.76 18.77
CA ASN A 102 -15.72 -9.81 17.66
C ASN A 102 -14.53 -8.84 17.53
N ALA A 103 -14.04 -8.31 18.67
CA ALA A 103 -12.91 -7.39 18.70
C ALA A 103 -11.62 -8.06 18.19
N VAL A 104 -11.34 -9.28 18.68
CA VAL A 104 -10.17 -10.06 18.26
C VAL A 104 -10.26 -10.43 16.79
N SER A 105 -11.41 -10.94 16.34
CA SER A 105 -11.62 -11.32 14.94
C SER A 105 -11.45 -10.13 13.98
N LEU A 106 -11.99 -8.96 14.33
CA LEU A 106 -11.86 -7.76 13.50
C LEU A 106 -10.42 -7.21 13.50
N ALA A 107 -9.75 -7.23 14.64
CA ALA A 107 -8.35 -6.84 14.76
C ALA A 107 -7.42 -7.76 13.96
N LEU A 108 -7.61 -9.08 14.08
CA LEU A 108 -6.88 -10.07 13.29
C LEU A 108 -7.15 -9.90 11.80
N ARG A 109 -8.38 -9.58 11.40
CA ARG A 109 -8.73 -9.33 10.00
C ARG A 109 -7.98 -8.12 9.44
N LEU A 110 -7.89 -7.02 10.19
CA LEU A 110 -7.11 -5.86 9.79
C LEU A 110 -5.63 -6.20 9.59
N ILE A 111 -5.04 -6.97 10.51
CA ILE A 111 -3.63 -7.39 10.41
C ILE A 111 -3.43 -8.35 9.24
N ALA A 112 -4.34 -9.31 9.04
CA ALA A 112 -4.29 -10.31 7.97
C ALA A 112 -4.38 -9.69 6.58
N VAL A 113 -5.09 -8.56 6.40
CA VAL A 113 -5.09 -7.78 5.15
C VAL A 113 -3.82 -6.93 5.03
N ALA A 114 -3.41 -6.29 6.13
CA ALA A 114 -2.33 -5.32 6.11
C ALA A 114 -0.95 -5.95 5.84
N LEU A 115 -0.62 -7.07 6.50
CA LEU A 115 0.70 -7.70 6.38
C LEU A 115 1.08 -8.10 4.93
N PRO A 116 0.27 -8.89 4.20
CA PRO A 116 0.60 -9.25 2.82
C PRO A 116 0.60 -8.04 1.89
N SER A 117 -0.26 -7.04 2.15
CA SER A 117 -0.28 -5.77 1.41
C SER A 117 1.03 -5.01 1.58
N VAL A 118 1.46 -4.75 2.82
CA VAL A 118 2.73 -4.07 3.12
C VAL A 118 3.91 -4.84 2.52
N LEU A 119 3.89 -6.17 2.55
CA LEU A 119 4.93 -7.01 1.98
C LEU A 119 5.07 -6.80 0.46
N VAL A 120 3.95 -6.83 -0.27
CA VAL A 120 3.95 -6.64 -1.73
C VAL A 120 4.29 -5.19 -2.10
N PHE A 121 3.64 -4.20 -1.48
CA PHE A 121 3.88 -2.79 -1.81
C PHE A 121 5.31 -2.36 -1.50
N SER A 122 5.91 -2.88 -0.42
CA SER A 122 7.28 -2.52 -0.06
C SER A 122 8.38 -3.20 -0.89
N THR A 123 8.01 -4.17 -1.75
CA THR A 123 8.92 -4.87 -2.66
C THR A 123 8.59 -4.65 -4.14
N THR A 124 7.71 -3.70 -4.43
CA THR A 124 7.25 -3.41 -5.79
C THR A 124 7.68 -2.01 -6.19
N ASP A 125 8.45 -1.90 -7.28
CA ASP A 125 8.78 -0.60 -7.87
C ASP A 125 7.55 -0.06 -8.62
N PRO A 126 7.17 1.22 -8.42
CA PRO A 126 6.04 1.83 -9.13
C PRO A 126 6.22 1.83 -10.66
N THR A 127 7.47 1.86 -11.14
CA THR A 127 7.80 1.76 -12.57
C THR A 127 7.46 0.39 -13.12
N ASP A 128 7.91 -0.66 -12.42
CA ASP A 128 7.64 -2.04 -12.83
C ASP A 128 6.14 -2.35 -12.71
N LEU A 129 5.46 -1.75 -11.74
CA LEU A 129 4.01 -1.88 -11.60
C LEU A 129 3.27 -1.25 -12.79
N ALA A 130 3.62 -0.03 -13.19
CA ALA A 130 3.01 0.63 -14.34
C ALA A 130 3.26 -0.17 -15.63
N ASP A 131 4.50 -0.60 -15.85
CA ASP A 131 4.89 -1.40 -17.01
C ASP A 131 4.14 -2.75 -17.03
N SER A 132 4.00 -3.39 -15.86
CA SER A 132 3.27 -4.66 -15.69
C SER A 132 1.76 -4.51 -15.96
N LEU A 133 1.13 -3.44 -15.48
CA LEU A 133 -0.29 -3.13 -15.74
C LEU A 133 -0.57 -2.88 -17.23
N MET A 134 0.32 -2.17 -17.92
CA MET A 134 0.18 -1.93 -19.36
C MET A 134 0.28 -3.24 -20.15
N GLN A 135 1.27 -4.08 -19.84
CA GLN A 135 1.56 -5.28 -20.63
C GLN A 135 0.61 -6.45 -20.32
N HIS A 136 0.20 -6.63 -19.06
CA HIS A 136 -0.57 -7.80 -18.63
C HIS A 136 -2.06 -7.50 -18.41
N ALA A 137 -2.37 -6.36 -17.79
CA ALA A 137 -3.76 -5.95 -17.55
C ALA A 137 -4.36 -5.13 -18.70
N LYS A 138 -3.59 -4.91 -19.79
CA LYS A 138 -3.98 -4.10 -20.96
C LYS A 138 -4.52 -2.72 -20.58
N ALA A 139 -3.96 -2.13 -19.52
CA ALA A 139 -4.36 -0.81 -19.07
C ALA A 139 -4.12 0.24 -20.17
N PRO A 140 -5.03 1.21 -20.39
CA PRO A 140 -4.86 2.21 -21.43
C PRO A 140 -3.53 2.96 -21.25
N PRO A 141 -2.63 2.98 -22.26
CA PRO A 141 -1.30 3.57 -22.13
C PRO A 141 -1.31 5.04 -21.69
N ARG A 142 -2.36 5.79 -22.07
CA ARG A 142 -2.56 7.19 -21.64
C ARG A 142 -2.56 7.35 -20.12
N PHE A 143 -3.24 6.45 -19.40
CA PHE A 143 -3.36 6.53 -17.95
C PHE A 143 -2.14 5.97 -17.26
N ALA A 144 -1.59 4.85 -17.75
CA ALA A 144 -0.42 4.24 -17.15
C ALA A 144 0.83 5.11 -17.27
N ILE A 145 1.05 5.73 -18.43
CA ILE A 145 2.21 6.60 -18.66
C ILE A 145 2.04 7.93 -17.90
N GLY A 146 0.82 8.47 -17.84
CA GLY A 146 0.51 9.63 -17.01
C GLY A 146 0.74 9.37 -15.52
N ALA A 147 0.29 8.23 -15.00
CA ALA A 147 0.52 7.81 -13.63
C ALA A 147 2.01 7.62 -13.33
N LEU A 148 2.75 6.95 -14.22
CA LEU A 148 4.19 6.77 -14.08
C LEU A 148 4.95 8.11 -14.06
N ALA A 149 4.58 9.03 -14.97
CA ALA A 149 5.14 10.37 -14.99
C ALA A 149 4.87 11.12 -13.67
N ALA A 150 3.64 11.02 -13.15
CA ALA A 150 3.29 11.60 -11.85
C ALA A 150 4.14 10.99 -10.71
N PHE A 151 4.28 9.67 -10.63
CA PHE A 151 5.10 9.02 -9.61
C PHE A 151 6.56 9.47 -9.64
N ARG A 152 7.16 9.63 -10.83
CA ARG A 152 8.52 10.17 -10.95
C ARG A 152 8.62 11.63 -10.50
N LEU A 153 7.60 12.43 -10.78
CA LEU A 153 7.57 13.84 -10.38
C LEU A 153 7.47 14.01 -8.86
N VAL A 154 6.87 13.08 -8.12
CA VAL A 154 6.77 13.15 -6.65
C VAL A 154 8.16 13.27 -6.00
N GLY A 155 9.11 12.43 -6.39
CA GLY A 155 10.47 12.47 -5.84
C GLY A 155 11.16 13.80 -6.16
N LEU A 156 11.06 14.23 -7.42
CA LEU A 156 11.60 15.51 -7.87
C LEU A 156 11.01 16.70 -7.10
N PHE A 157 9.69 16.74 -6.90
CA PHE A 157 9.04 17.82 -6.17
C PHE A 157 9.36 17.78 -4.67
N SER A 158 9.66 16.62 -4.11
CA SER A 158 10.16 16.53 -2.73
C SER A 158 11.53 17.22 -2.59
N ASP A 159 12.40 17.05 -3.58
CA ASP A 159 13.71 17.70 -3.61
C ASP A 159 13.59 19.21 -3.88
N GLU A 160 12.71 19.60 -4.81
CA GLU A 160 12.41 21.01 -5.10
C GLU A 160 11.78 21.71 -3.89
N TRP A 161 10.88 21.04 -3.16
CA TRP A 161 10.33 21.53 -1.89
C TRP A 161 11.43 21.82 -0.88
N ARG A 162 12.37 20.87 -0.71
CA ARG A 162 13.50 21.02 0.20
C ARG A 162 14.40 22.18 -0.19
N LEU A 163 14.67 22.36 -1.48
CA LEU A 163 15.44 23.48 -2.02
C LEU A 163 14.76 24.83 -1.76
N ILE A 164 13.45 24.94 -2.05
CA ILE A 164 12.68 26.17 -1.78
C ILE A 164 12.67 26.48 -0.28
N ALA A 165 12.46 25.46 0.56
CA ALA A 165 12.47 25.62 2.01
C ALA A 165 13.84 26.07 2.55
N MET A 166 14.94 25.56 1.99
CA MET A 166 16.29 26.01 2.34
C MET A 166 16.55 27.45 1.89
N ALA A 167 16.16 27.81 0.65
CA ALA A 167 16.33 29.17 0.12
C ALA A 167 15.51 30.20 0.90
N ARG A 168 14.30 29.86 1.34
CA ARG A 168 13.45 30.74 2.18
C ARG A 168 14.07 30.97 3.56
N ARG A 169 14.60 29.91 4.19
CA ARG A 169 15.33 30.03 5.47
C ARG A 169 16.57 30.92 5.35
N ALA A 170 17.33 30.80 4.25
CA ALA A 170 18.48 31.67 3.99
C ALA A 170 18.09 33.16 3.83
N ARG A 171 16.86 33.45 3.40
CA ARG A 171 16.29 34.80 3.30
C ARG A 171 15.64 35.30 4.60
N GLY A 172 15.81 34.58 5.71
CA GLY A 172 15.18 34.92 6.99
C GLY A 172 13.68 34.67 7.05
N ILE A 173 13.10 33.98 6.06
CA ILE A 173 11.68 33.61 6.04
C ILE A 173 11.54 32.29 6.79
N ASP A 174 11.45 32.38 8.12
CA ASP A 174 11.15 31.24 9.00
C ASP A 174 9.88 31.52 9.80
N ALA A 175 9.05 30.49 9.93
CA ALA A 175 7.76 30.58 10.61
C ALA A 175 7.86 30.40 12.12
N GLY A 176 9.02 29.95 12.63
CA GLY A 176 9.25 29.73 14.05
C GLY A 176 8.16 28.86 14.70
N LEU A 177 7.62 29.33 15.82
CA LEU A 177 6.54 28.69 16.57
C LEU A 177 5.12 29.16 16.15
N ASN A 178 5.00 30.14 15.25
CA ASN A 178 3.70 30.72 14.91
C ASN A 178 2.94 29.84 13.88
N PRO A 179 1.78 29.26 14.23
CA PRO A 179 1.04 28.36 13.33
C PRO A 179 0.52 29.06 12.07
N ILE A 180 0.14 30.34 12.17
CA ILE A 180 -0.36 31.13 11.03
C ILE A 180 0.79 31.40 10.04
N ALA A 181 1.97 31.75 10.56
CA ALA A 181 3.16 31.96 9.74
C ALA A 181 3.61 30.66 9.04
N ARG A 182 3.46 29.50 9.72
CA ARG A 182 3.76 28.18 9.14
C ARG A 182 2.81 27.88 7.98
N LEU A 183 1.51 28.09 8.17
CA LEU A 183 0.51 27.87 7.13
C LEU A 183 0.75 28.79 5.93
N ARG A 184 1.04 30.07 6.15
CA ARG A 184 1.35 31.03 5.07
C ARG A 184 2.59 30.62 4.29
N THR A 185 3.64 30.18 4.97
CA THR A 185 4.89 29.73 4.34
C THR A 185 4.69 28.46 3.55
N PHE A 186 3.92 27.51 4.10
CA PHE A 186 3.51 26.28 3.43
C PHE A 186 2.72 26.59 2.15
N ALA A 187 1.65 27.39 2.25
CA ALA A 187 0.80 27.75 1.11
C ALA A 187 1.59 28.47 0.01
N SER A 188 2.46 29.42 0.38
CA SER A 188 3.32 30.11 -0.59
C SER A 188 4.32 29.17 -1.28
N THR A 189 4.89 28.21 -0.55
CA THR A 189 5.83 27.21 -1.11
C THR A 189 5.09 26.24 -2.03
N ALA A 190 3.92 25.76 -1.62
CA ALA A 190 3.05 24.91 -2.43
C ALA A 190 2.63 25.62 -3.72
N PHE A 191 2.28 26.91 -3.66
CA PHE A 191 1.97 27.70 -4.85
C PHE A 191 3.17 27.82 -5.80
N THR A 192 4.38 28.08 -5.28
CA THR A 192 5.61 28.10 -6.09
C THR A 192 5.82 26.76 -6.80
N LEU A 193 5.69 25.65 -6.08
CA LEU A 193 5.80 24.32 -6.66
C LEU A 193 4.72 24.05 -7.71
N LEU A 194 3.49 24.48 -7.47
CA LEU A 194 2.39 24.31 -8.42
C LEU A 194 2.72 24.98 -9.76
N VAL A 195 3.25 26.21 -9.73
CA VAL A 195 3.67 26.92 -10.95
C VAL A 195 4.83 26.18 -11.64
N SER A 196 5.84 25.71 -10.90
CA SER A 196 6.93 24.89 -11.44
C SER A 196 6.40 23.60 -12.09
N ALA A 197 5.43 22.94 -11.45
CA ALA A 197 4.82 21.71 -11.91
C ALA A 197 4.06 21.93 -13.23
N ILE A 198 3.24 22.99 -13.31
CA ILE A 198 2.49 23.34 -14.53
C ILE A 198 3.47 23.59 -15.69
N ARG A 199 4.49 24.44 -15.48
CA ARG A 199 5.49 24.74 -16.53
C ARG A 199 6.21 23.49 -17.02
N ARG A 200 6.56 22.58 -16.10
CA ARG A 200 7.21 21.32 -16.44
C ARG A 200 6.28 20.38 -17.20
N GLY A 201 5.01 20.29 -16.78
CA GLY A 201 3.98 19.52 -17.46
C GLY A 201 3.77 19.98 -18.90
N THR A 202 3.65 21.30 -19.13
CA THR A 202 3.52 21.87 -20.47
C THR A 202 4.73 21.53 -21.35
N ARG A 203 5.95 21.70 -20.85
CA ARG A 203 7.17 21.35 -21.59
C ARG A 203 7.24 19.86 -21.93
N LEU A 204 6.82 18.99 -21.00
CA LEU A 204 6.78 17.55 -21.22
C LEU A 204 5.74 17.20 -22.29
N ALA A 205 4.54 17.78 -22.23
CA ALA A 205 3.50 17.57 -23.23
C ALA A 205 3.98 17.98 -24.64
N THR A 206 4.52 19.20 -24.79
CA THR A 206 5.06 19.66 -26.07
C THR A 206 6.19 18.77 -26.59
N ALA A 207 7.07 18.28 -25.70
CA ALA A 207 8.12 17.34 -26.08
C ALA A 207 7.59 15.95 -26.48
N MET A 208 6.48 15.50 -25.89
CA MET A 208 5.80 14.26 -26.25
C MET A 208 5.11 14.39 -27.61
N ASP A 209 4.45 15.52 -27.87
CA ASP A 209 3.82 15.82 -29.16
C ASP A 209 4.85 15.90 -30.28
N ALA A 210 5.98 16.58 -30.04
CA ALA A 210 7.09 16.66 -31.00
C ALA A 210 7.73 15.30 -31.32
N ARG A 211 7.62 14.32 -30.41
CA ARG A 211 8.08 12.93 -30.63
C ARG A 211 7.00 12.03 -31.22
N GLY A 212 5.84 12.56 -31.58
CA GLY A 212 4.74 11.79 -32.13
C GLY A 212 4.14 10.79 -31.15
N PHE A 213 4.14 11.10 -29.85
CA PHE A 213 3.66 10.16 -28.83
C PHE A 213 2.20 9.76 -29.06
N ASP A 214 1.36 10.67 -29.58
CA ASP A 214 -0.04 10.42 -29.93
C ASP A 214 -0.28 10.34 -31.46
N ALA A 215 0.73 9.92 -32.24
CA ALA A 215 0.66 9.87 -33.69
C ALA A 215 -0.26 8.76 -34.28
N GLY A 216 -1.03 8.05 -33.45
CA GLY A 216 -1.92 6.95 -33.89
C GLY A 216 -1.22 5.70 -34.43
N LEU A 217 0.11 5.66 -34.40
CA LEU A 217 0.93 4.55 -34.88
C LEU A 217 0.95 3.36 -33.88
N PRO A 218 1.11 2.11 -34.36
CA PRO A 218 1.29 0.97 -33.48
C PRO A 218 2.53 1.16 -32.59
N ARG A 219 2.34 1.08 -31.26
CA ARG A 219 3.41 1.31 -30.28
C ARG A 219 4.21 0.04 -30.01
N SER A 220 5.54 0.17 -29.97
CA SER A 220 6.47 -0.86 -29.50
C SER A 220 6.80 -0.69 -28.01
N VAL A 221 7.02 -1.79 -27.29
CA VAL A 221 7.39 -1.78 -25.87
C VAL A 221 8.90 -1.83 -25.71
N ALA A 222 9.50 -0.82 -25.07
CA ALA A 222 10.96 -0.73 -24.89
C ALA A 222 11.52 -1.71 -23.84
N ARG A 223 10.72 -2.07 -22.84
CA ARG A 223 11.09 -3.05 -21.79
C ARG A 223 10.05 -4.17 -21.74
N PRO A 224 10.21 -5.23 -22.54
CA PRO A 224 9.32 -6.37 -22.47
C PRO A 224 9.45 -7.05 -21.12
N MET A 225 8.31 -7.34 -20.51
CA MET A 225 8.22 -7.99 -19.22
C MET A 225 7.47 -9.31 -19.40
N PRO A 226 8.16 -10.39 -19.82
CA PRO A 226 7.50 -11.67 -20.06
C PRO A 226 6.96 -12.25 -18.74
N PHE A 227 5.71 -12.69 -18.77
CA PHE A 227 5.10 -13.37 -17.63
C PHE A 227 5.72 -14.76 -17.47
N SER A 228 6.46 -14.98 -16.39
CA SER A 228 7.16 -16.25 -16.17
C SER A 228 6.20 -17.30 -15.62
N ARG A 229 6.49 -18.59 -15.86
CA ARG A 229 5.81 -19.73 -15.18
C ARG A 229 5.81 -19.59 -13.66
N SER A 230 6.84 -18.93 -13.15
CA SER A 230 7.04 -18.67 -11.74
C SER A 230 6.14 -17.56 -11.18
N ASP A 231 5.64 -16.64 -12.02
CA ASP A 231 4.60 -15.67 -11.67
C ASP A 231 3.21 -16.33 -11.62
N TRP A 232 2.96 -17.27 -12.54
CA TRP A 232 1.78 -18.14 -12.48
C TRP A 232 1.74 -18.99 -11.20
N LEU A 233 2.87 -19.59 -10.82
CA LEU A 233 2.97 -20.34 -9.56
C LEU A 233 2.70 -19.47 -8.33
N PHE A 234 3.12 -18.20 -8.36
CA PHE A 234 2.85 -17.27 -7.26
C PHE A 234 1.36 -16.91 -7.15
N LEU A 235 0.71 -16.62 -8.28
CA LEU A 235 -0.75 -16.43 -8.33
C LEU A 235 -1.52 -17.68 -7.90
N ALA A 236 -1.09 -18.85 -8.35
CA ALA A 236 -1.67 -20.13 -7.96
C ALA A 236 -1.53 -20.37 -6.44
N ALA A 237 -0.36 -20.10 -5.85
CA ALA A 237 -0.17 -20.21 -4.41
C ALA A 237 -1.08 -19.25 -3.62
N GLY A 238 -1.23 -18.00 -4.10
CA GLY A 238 -2.14 -17.02 -3.48
C GLY A 238 -3.62 -17.43 -3.57
N THR A 239 -4.05 -17.96 -4.72
CA THR A 239 -5.43 -18.44 -4.90
C THR A 239 -5.72 -19.70 -4.07
N VAL A 240 -4.78 -20.64 -3.96
CA VAL A 240 -4.89 -21.80 -3.09
C VAL A 240 -5.01 -21.39 -1.62
N LEU A 241 -4.21 -20.41 -1.17
CA LEU A 241 -4.33 -19.89 0.19
C LEU A 241 -5.68 -19.22 0.44
N ALA A 242 -6.18 -18.43 -0.52
CA ALA A 242 -7.49 -17.80 -0.44
C ALA A 242 -8.62 -18.84 -0.38
N ALA A 243 -8.53 -19.91 -1.18
CA ALA A 243 -9.47 -21.02 -1.13
C ALA A 243 -9.43 -21.76 0.21
N ALA A 244 -8.24 -21.99 0.78
CA ALA A 244 -8.10 -22.59 2.11
C ALA A 244 -8.78 -21.74 3.19
N VAL A 245 -8.60 -20.41 3.16
CA VAL A 245 -9.30 -19.46 4.06
C VAL A 245 -10.81 -19.56 3.91
N ALA A 246 -11.32 -19.58 2.67
CA ALA A 246 -12.75 -19.70 2.41
C ALA A 246 -13.32 -21.03 2.93
N LEU A 247 -12.59 -22.14 2.73
CA LEU A 247 -13.00 -23.46 3.21
C LEU A 247 -13.04 -23.54 4.74
N ILE A 248 -12.05 -22.96 5.42
CA ILE A 248 -12.04 -22.90 6.89
C ILE A 248 -13.21 -22.06 7.41
N THR A 249 -13.53 -20.96 6.72
CA THR A 249 -14.64 -20.06 7.11
C THR A 249 -16.02 -20.73 7.02
N HIS A 250 -16.18 -21.71 6.13
CA HIS A 250 -17.46 -22.42 5.90
C HIS A 250 -17.58 -23.75 6.64
N ARG A 251 -16.61 -24.11 7.50
CA ARG A 251 -16.72 -25.24 8.44
C ARG A 251 -17.36 -24.80 9.75
#